data_AF-A0A2V9ZBV5-F1
#
_entry.id   AF-A0A2V9ZBV5-F1
#
_cell.length_a   1.000
_cell.length_b   1.000
_cell.length_c   1.000
_cell.angle_alpha   90.00
_cell.angle_beta   90.00
_cell.angle_gamma   90.00
#
_symmetry.space_group_name_H-M   'P 1'
#
loop_
_entity.id
_entity.type
_entity.pdbx_description
1 polymer ?
#
loop_
_entity_poly.entity_id
_entity_poly.type
_entity_poly.pdbx_seq_one_letter_code
_entity_poly.pdbx_strand_id
1 'polypeptide(L)'
;MLRRILISFLLLPLSLAAHAQKERHFTFHYSFTVKNVSQGKLLRVWIPLAHSDASQDIRITDQQSDLALKRTQETEYGNWMLYAEAAKAEKSEYHFSVDYDVVRREHVVLVHGKAANDSGTDDKTRLQLARFLQPDKLVPITGLPAQLAADRTKGATT
;
A
#
# COMPACT_ATOMS: atom_id res chain seq x y z
N MET A 1 65.18 11.93 -2.24
CA MET A 1 64.57 12.00 -3.59
C MET A 1 64.02 10.62 -3.91
N LEU A 2 62.76 10.52 -4.34
CA LEU A 2 62.04 9.28 -4.68
C LEU A 2 61.54 8.41 -3.50
N ARG A 3 60.59 8.94 -2.72
CA ARG A 3 59.69 8.08 -1.93
C ARG A 3 58.40 8.85 -1.63
N ARG A 4 57.26 8.20 -1.89
CA ARG A 4 55.89 8.66 -1.62
C ARG A 4 55.35 9.63 -2.66
N ILE A 5 54.61 9.10 -3.63
CA ILE A 5 53.41 9.67 -4.29
C ILE A 5 53.12 8.64 -5.39
N LEU A 6 52.26 7.64 -5.12
CA LEU A 6 51.35 7.02 -6.10
C LEU A 6 50.55 5.85 -5.48
N ILE A 7 49.97 6.01 -4.30
CA ILE A 7 48.87 5.12 -3.87
C ILE A 7 47.80 6.02 -3.24
N SER A 8 47.07 6.75 -4.08
CA SER A 8 45.86 7.48 -3.66
C SER A 8 44.85 7.63 -4.82
N PHE A 9 44.88 6.72 -5.80
CA PHE A 9 43.88 6.67 -6.89
C PHE A 9 42.97 5.44 -6.79
N LEU A 10 42.81 4.92 -5.58
CA LEU A 10 41.82 3.88 -5.27
C LEU A 10 41.08 4.35 -4.03
N LEU A 11 39.75 4.38 -4.09
CA LEU A 11 38.83 5.07 -3.16
C LEU A 11 38.49 6.51 -3.59
N LEU A 12 38.11 6.72 -4.87
CA LEU A 12 37.03 7.67 -5.13
C LEU A 12 35.75 6.90 -4.76
N PRO A 13 35.15 7.18 -3.60
CA PRO A 13 34.14 6.31 -3.04
C PRO A 13 32.91 6.36 -3.93
N LEU A 14 32.33 5.17 -4.13
CA LEU A 14 31.02 4.83 -4.63
C LEU A 14 29.90 5.61 -3.90
N SER A 15 29.90 6.94 -3.99
CA SER A 15 29.05 7.85 -3.19
C SER A 15 27.97 8.53 -4.04
N LEU A 16 27.70 8.01 -5.23
CA LEU A 16 26.63 8.54 -6.08
C LEU A 16 25.22 8.05 -5.70
N ALA A 17 25.04 7.20 -4.69
CA ALA A 17 23.75 6.56 -4.41
C ALA A 17 23.10 6.96 -3.07
N ALA A 18 23.34 8.18 -2.57
CA ALA A 18 22.65 8.70 -1.39
C ALA A 18 21.98 10.07 -1.64
N HIS A 19 21.64 10.37 -2.90
CA HIS A 19 20.59 11.36 -3.11
C HIS A 19 19.28 10.75 -2.60
N ALA A 20 18.58 11.45 -1.71
CA ALA A 20 17.22 11.10 -1.32
C ALA A 20 16.41 10.87 -2.61
N GLN A 21 16.14 9.60 -2.91
CA GLN A 21 15.58 9.22 -4.20
C GLN A 21 14.11 9.63 -4.20
N LYS A 22 13.83 10.82 -4.75
CA LYS A 22 12.48 11.39 -4.86
C LYS A 22 11.50 10.46 -5.58
N GLU A 23 12.00 9.49 -6.33
CA GLU A 23 11.22 8.52 -7.09
C GLU A 23 11.91 7.16 -7.14
N ARG A 24 11.20 6.08 -6.79
CA ARG A 24 11.68 4.69 -6.85
C ARG A 24 10.91 3.94 -7.92
N HIS A 25 11.62 3.24 -8.79
CA HIS A 25 11.02 2.34 -9.79
C HIS A 25 11.37 0.90 -9.44
N PHE A 26 10.36 0.04 -9.32
CA PHE A 26 10.53 -1.36 -8.99
C PHE A 26 9.37 -2.22 -9.51
N THR A 27 9.62 -3.52 -9.61
CA THR A 27 8.57 -4.52 -9.84
C THR A 27 8.05 -5.01 -8.49
N PHE A 28 6.73 -5.12 -8.34
CA PHE A 28 6.09 -5.67 -7.16
C PHE A 28 5.32 -6.93 -7.52
N HIS A 29 5.71 -8.05 -6.90
CA HIS A 29 5.09 -9.35 -7.10
C HIS A 29 4.14 -9.63 -5.93
N TYR A 30 2.83 -9.59 -6.17
CA TYR A 30 1.83 -9.91 -5.16
C TYR A 30 1.24 -11.29 -5.44
N SER A 31 1.64 -12.29 -4.65
CA SER A 31 1.16 -13.67 -4.79
C SER A 31 0.70 -14.24 -3.46
N PHE A 32 -0.35 -15.06 -3.51
CA PHE A 32 -0.88 -15.74 -2.33
C PHE A 32 -1.60 -17.04 -2.70
N THR A 33 -1.72 -17.92 -1.72
CA THR A 33 -2.47 -19.18 -1.81
C THR A 33 -3.59 -19.19 -0.79
N VAL A 34 -4.81 -19.45 -1.25
CA VAL A 34 -5.94 -19.76 -0.36
C VAL A 34 -5.90 -21.26 -0.06
N LYS A 35 -5.56 -21.61 1.18
CA LYS A 35 -5.42 -23.01 1.62
C LYS A 35 -6.65 -23.51 2.36
N ASN A 36 -6.73 -24.83 2.56
CA ASN A 36 -7.78 -25.51 3.34
C ASN A 36 -9.20 -25.21 2.84
N VAL A 37 -9.36 -25.08 1.52
CA VAL A 37 -10.67 -24.86 0.91
C VAL A 37 -11.49 -26.14 1.00
N SER A 38 -12.70 -26.02 1.55
CA SER A 38 -13.65 -27.12 1.62
C SER A 38 -14.20 -27.43 0.23
N GLN A 39 -13.83 -28.60 -0.31
CA GLN A 39 -14.32 -29.04 -1.62
C GLN A 39 -15.85 -29.13 -1.66
N GLY A 40 -16.42 -28.80 -2.81
CA GLY A 40 -17.87 -28.75 -3.05
C GLY A 40 -18.57 -27.53 -2.44
N LYS A 41 -17.88 -26.65 -1.71
CA LYS A 41 -18.44 -25.41 -1.16
C LYS A 41 -18.18 -24.21 -2.06
N LEU A 42 -19.01 -23.18 -1.90
CA LEU A 42 -18.80 -21.88 -2.55
C LEU A 42 -17.51 -21.24 -2.03
N LEU A 43 -16.63 -20.84 -2.95
CA LEU A 43 -15.46 -20.02 -2.68
C LEU A 43 -15.61 -18.68 -3.38
N ARG A 44 -15.35 -17.59 -2.65
CA ARG A 44 -15.27 -16.23 -3.18
C ARG A 44 -14.02 -15.56 -2.66
N VAL A 45 -13.27 -14.93 -3.57
CA VAL A 45 -12.00 -14.27 -3.25
C VAL A 45 -12.04 -12.87 -3.85
N TRP A 46 -11.78 -11.86 -3.01
CA TRP A 46 -11.58 -10.48 -3.42
C TRP A 46 -10.12 -10.12 -3.22
N ILE A 47 -9.48 -9.63 -4.28
CA ILE A 47 -8.05 -9.35 -4.33
C ILE A 47 -7.88 -7.86 -4.58
N PRO A 48 -7.29 -7.10 -3.64
CA PRO A 48 -7.09 -5.67 -3.82
C PRO A 48 -6.14 -5.39 -4.99
N LEU A 49 -6.50 -4.41 -5.82
CA LEU A 49 -5.61 -3.88 -6.84
C LEU A 49 -5.00 -2.56 -6.38
N ALA A 50 -3.68 -2.44 -6.53
CA ALA A 50 -3.00 -1.15 -6.40
C ALA A 50 -3.54 -0.15 -7.44
N HIS A 51 -3.53 1.13 -7.10
CA HIS A 51 -4.02 2.21 -7.95
C HIS A 51 -2.96 3.31 -8.10
N SER A 52 -3.00 4.01 -9.24
CA SER A 52 -2.17 5.20 -9.47
C SER A 52 -2.79 6.43 -8.83
N ASP A 53 -1.94 7.33 -8.35
CA ASP A 53 -2.30 8.63 -7.80
C ASP A 53 -1.14 9.64 -7.98
N ALA A 54 -1.23 10.83 -7.37
CA ALA A 54 -0.19 11.85 -7.49
C ALA A 54 1.21 11.37 -7.02
N SER A 55 1.25 10.42 -6.09
CA SER A 55 2.46 9.88 -5.48
C SER A 55 2.94 8.57 -6.11
N GLN A 56 2.17 7.93 -7.01
CA GLN A 56 2.59 6.68 -7.63
C GLN A 56 1.92 6.40 -8.99
N ASP A 57 2.67 5.79 -9.91
CA ASP A 57 2.15 5.19 -11.13
C ASP A 57 2.23 3.67 -11.04
N ILE A 58 1.09 3.02 -11.26
CA ILE A 58 0.93 1.57 -11.19
C ILE A 58 0.51 1.04 -12.55
N ARG A 59 1.24 0.02 -13.03
CA ARG A 59 0.86 -0.75 -14.21
C ARG A 59 0.85 -2.23 -13.85
N ILE A 60 -0.24 -2.92 -14.16
CA ILE A 60 -0.28 -4.39 -14.03
C ILE A 60 0.42 -4.98 -15.25
N THR A 61 1.44 -5.80 -15.02
CA THR A 61 2.22 -6.44 -16.08
C THR A 61 1.78 -7.88 -16.34
N ASP A 62 1.34 -8.59 -15.29
CA ASP A 62 0.81 -9.95 -15.41
C ASP A 62 -0.22 -10.26 -14.32
N GLN A 63 -1.12 -11.21 -14.61
CA GLN A 63 -2.13 -11.72 -13.69
C GLN A 63 -2.31 -13.22 -13.93
N GLN A 64 -2.13 -14.02 -12.88
CA GLN A 64 -2.31 -15.47 -12.94
C GLN A 64 -3.23 -15.92 -11.81
N SER A 65 -4.09 -16.90 -12.12
CA SER A 65 -5.10 -17.36 -11.17
C SER A 65 -5.59 -18.75 -11.55
N ASP A 66 -5.85 -19.57 -10.53
CA ASP A 66 -6.53 -20.87 -10.68
C ASP A 66 -8.02 -20.72 -11.05
N LEU A 67 -8.59 -19.53 -10.92
CA LEU A 67 -9.98 -19.19 -11.21
C LEU A 67 -10.10 -18.01 -12.19
N ALA A 68 -11.21 -17.91 -12.90
CA ALA A 68 -11.49 -16.76 -13.75
C ALA A 68 -11.60 -15.48 -12.90
N LEU A 69 -10.82 -14.46 -13.29
CA LEU A 69 -10.79 -13.16 -12.62
C LEU A 69 -11.75 -12.18 -13.28
N LYS A 70 -12.49 -11.43 -12.45
CA LYS A 70 -13.32 -10.30 -12.87
C LYS A 70 -12.86 -9.05 -12.15
N ARG A 71 -12.70 -7.95 -12.87
CA ARG A 71 -12.42 -6.66 -12.24
C ARG A 71 -13.73 -6.05 -11.74
N THR A 72 -13.73 -5.61 -10.49
CA THR A 72 -14.87 -5.01 -9.79
C THR A 72 -14.42 -3.76 -9.06
N GLN A 73 -15.35 -2.85 -8.79
CA GLN A 73 -15.10 -1.65 -7.99
C GLN A 73 -16.05 -1.65 -6.80
N GLU A 74 -15.52 -1.43 -5.61
CA GLU A 74 -16.38 -1.27 -4.44
C GLU A 74 -16.96 0.15 -4.39
N THR A 75 -18.13 0.28 -3.77
CA THR A 75 -18.97 1.48 -3.86
C THR A 75 -18.68 2.54 -2.81
N GLU A 76 -18.07 2.18 -1.68
CA GLU A 76 -17.86 3.07 -0.54
C GLU A 76 -16.64 3.98 -0.74
N TYR A 77 -15.51 3.42 -1.19
CA TYR A 77 -14.27 4.17 -1.39
C TYR A 77 -13.73 4.10 -2.83
N GLY A 78 -14.41 3.39 -3.73
CA GLY A 78 -14.04 3.30 -5.14
C GLY A 78 -12.82 2.43 -5.43
N ASN A 79 -12.38 1.57 -4.50
CA ASN A 79 -11.24 0.69 -4.70
C ASN A 79 -11.51 -0.36 -5.78
N TRP A 80 -10.52 -0.59 -6.64
CA TRP A 80 -10.57 -1.68 -7.61
C TRP A 80 -10.14 -3.00 -6.97
N MET A 81 -10.89 -4.06 -7.26
CA MET A 81 -10.65 -5.41 -6.76
C MET A 81 -10.74 -6.40 -7.91
N LEU A 82 -9.89 -7.43 -7.94
CA LEU A 82 -10.20 -8.64 -8.69
C LEU A 82 -11.13 -9.52 -7.85
N TYR A 83 -12.06 -10.16 -8.53
CA TYR A 83 -13.03 -11.07 -7.98
C TYR A 83 -12.89 -12.42 -8.66
N ALA A 84 -12.72 -13.48 -7.86
CA ALA A 84 -12.77 -14.86 -8.29
C ALA A 84 -13.85 -15.62 -7.54
N GLU A 85 -14.55 -16.50 -8.24
CA GLU A 85 -15.59 -17.35 -7.65
C GLU A 85 -15.49 -18.77 -8.18
N ALA A 86 -15.66 -19.74 -7.29
CA ALA A 86 -15.98 -21.12 -7.63
C ALA A 86 -17.29 -21.49 -6.92
N ALA A 87 -18.36 -21.72 -7.70
CA ALA A 87 -19.66 -22.12 -7.14
C ALA A 87 -19.57 -23.42 -6.33
N LYS A 88 -18.69 -24.33 -6.75
CA LYS A 88 -18.28 -25.52 -6.04
C LYS A 88 -16.77 -25.66 -6.17
N ALA A 89 -16.03 -25.44 -5.09
CA ALA A 89 -14.58 -25.58 -5.09
C ALA A 89 -14.16 -27.03 -5.38
N GLU A 90 -13.27 -27.23 -6.34
CA GLU A 90 -12.77 -28.54 -6.76
C GLU A 90 -11.41 -28.86 -6.12
N LYS A 91 -10.64 -27.83 -5.77
CA LYS A 91 -9.31 -27.94 -5.17
C LYS A 91 -9.36 -27.59 -3.68
N SER A 92 -8.42 -28.11 -2.90
CA SER A 92 -8.19 -27.71 -1.51
C SER A 92 -7.34 -26.43 -1.41
N GLU A 93 -6.66 -26.04 -2.50
CA GLU A 93 -5.82 -24.85 -2.59
C GLU A 93 -6.04 -24.13 -3.92
N TYR A 94 -5.96 -22.80 -3.89
CA TYR A 94 -6.09 -21.92 -5.06
C TYR A 94 -5.01 -20.85 -5.03
N HIS A 95 -4.34 -20.63 -6.16
CA HIS A 95 -3.22 -19.71 -6.33
C HIS A 95 -3.63 -18.48 -7.12
N PHE A 96 -3.11 -17.34 -6.69
CA PHE A 96 -3.34 -16.05 -7.32
C PHE A 96 -2.05 -15.25 -7.31
N SER A 97 -1.79 -14.53 -8.40
CA SER A 97 -0.70 -13.55 -8.49
C SER A 97 -1.08 -12.37 -9.37
N VAL A 98 -0.56 -11.21 -8.98
CA VAL A 98 -0.60 -9.98 -9.76
C VAL A 98 0.78 -9.34 -9.70
N ASP A 99 1.36 -9.12 -10.87
CA ASP A 99 2.65 -8.46 -11.02
C ASP A 99 2.46 -7.01 -11.44
N TYR A 100 3.20 -6.12 -10.81
CA TYR A 100 3.13 -4.68 -11.05
C TYR A 100 4.48 -4.10 -11.43
N ASP A 101 4.46 -3.17 -12.37
CA ASP A 101 5.50 -2.18 -12.59
C ASP A 101 5.11 -0.90 -11.85
N VAL A 102 5.96 -0.46 -10.91
CA VAL A 102 5.62 0.59 -9.94
C VAL A 102 6.65 1.71 -9.98
N VAL A 103 6.18 2.93 -10.24
CA VAL A 103 6.95 4.16 -10.03
C VAL A 103 6.36 4.87 -8.81
N ARG A 104 7.11 4.99 -7.72
CA ARG A 104 6.66 5.60 -6.47
C ARG A 104 7.47 6.83 -6.13
N ARG A 105 6.79 7.96 -6.02
CA ARG A 105 7.34 9.26 -5.65
C ARG A 105 7.23 9.49 -4.14
N GLU A 106 8.12 10.32 -3.62
CA GLU A 106 8.08 10.75 -2.23
C GLU A 106 6.79 11.56 -1.96
N HIS A 107 6.08 11.20 -0.89
CA HIS A 107 4.88 11.92 -0.45
C HIS A 107 5.20 12.70 0.83
N VAL A 108 5.59 13.98 0.67
CA VAL A 108 5.93 14.87 1.78
C VAL A 108 4.66 15.56 2.27
N VAL A 109 4.11 15.08 3.38
CA VAL A 109 2.86 15.62 3.97
C VAL A 109 3.12 16.63 5.08
N LEU A 110 4.30 16.56 5.71
CA LEU A 110 4.72 17.46 6.79
C LEU A 110 6.11 18.02 6.49
N VAL A 111 6.24 19.35 6.55
CA VAL A 111 7.51 20.07 6.49
C VAL A 111 7.70 20.77 7.83
N HIS A 112 8.70 20.36 8.61
CA HIS A 112 8.95 20.85 9.98
C HIS A 112 7.74 20.73 10.92
N GLY A 113 7.00 19.62 10.83
CA GLY A 113 5.81 19.37 11.65
C GLY A 113 4.56 20.14 11.23
N LYS A 114 4.63 20.95 10.15
CA LYS A 114 3.48 21.65 9.58
C LYS A 114 3.05 20.98 8.28
N ALA A 115 1.75 20.94 8.02
CA ALA A 115 1.22 20.44 6.75
C ALA A 115 1.90 21.12 5.56
N ALA A 116 2.44 20.32 4.66
CA ALA A 116 3.09 20.82 3.46
C ALA A 116 2.01 21.31 2.48
N ASN A 117 1.74 22.61 2.50
CA ASN A 117 0.67 23.29 1.75
C ASN A 117 -0.73 22.75 2.07
N ASP A 118 -1.54 23.60 2.69
CA ASP A 118 -2.99 23.42 2.86
C ASP A 118 -3.66 23.54 1.48
N SER A 119 -3.49 22.52 0.63
CA SER A 119 -4.28 22.39 -0.60
C SER A 119 -5.70 22.15 -0.15
N GLY A 120 -6.48 23.24 -0.15
CA GLY A 120 -7.77 23.36 0.52
C GLY A 120 -8.60 22.09 0.48
N THR A 121 -9.13 21.73 1.65
CA THR A 121 -10.14 20.68 1.81
C THR A 121 -11.32 20.98 0.90
N ASP A 122 -11.32 20.38 -0.29
CA ASP A 122 -12.52 20.35 -1.11
C ASP A 122 -13.64 19.59 -0.35
N ASP A 123 -14.89 19.78 -0.77
CA ASP A 123 -16.03 19.18 -0.09
C ASP A 123 -15.93 17.66 -0.03
N LYS A 124 -15.30 17.03 -1.02
CA LYS A 124 -15.05 15.58 -1.04
C LYS A 124 -14.11 15.16 0.08
N THR A 125 -13.02 15.89 0.29
CA THR A 125 -12.04 15.66 1.36
C THR A 125 -12.69 15.84 2.72
N ARG A 126 -13.54 16.87 2.90
CA ARG A 126 -14.30 17.05 4.15
C ARG A 126 -15.27 15.90 4.42
N LEU A 127 -16.02 15.47 3.40
CA LEU A 127 -16.98 14.36 3.55
C LEU A 127 -16.26 13.04 3.86
N GLN A 128 -15.11 12.80 3.22
CA GLN A 128 -14.30 11.61 3.47
C GLN A 128 -13.69 11.63 4.88
N LEU A 129 -13.15 12.77 5.32
CA LEU A 129 -12.65 12.93 6.69
C LEU A 129 -13.77 12.70 7.72
N ALA A 130 -14.96 13.26 7.48
CA ALA A 130 -16.11 13.05 8.35
C ALA A 130 -16.49 11.57 8.46
N ARG A 131 -16.44 10.82 7.35
CA ARG A 131 -16.67 9.36 7.34
C ARG A 131 -15.59 8.60 8.11
N PHE A 132 -14.32 8.97 7.96
CA PHE A 132 -13.18 8.32 8.64
C PHE A 132 -13.14 8.53 10.15
N LEU A 133 -13.77 9.60 10.64
CA LEU A 133 -13.89 9.87 12.08
C LEU A 133 -15.09 9.16 12.74
N GLN A 134 -15.94 8.47 11.96
CA GLN A 134 -17.04 7.70 12.51
C GLN A 134 -16.54 6.37 13.12
N PRO A 135 -17.25 5.82 14.12
CA PRO A 135 -17.00 4.47 14.59
C PRO A 135 -17.16 3.44 13.46
N ASP A 136 -16.34 2.39 13.49
CA ASP A 136 -16.52 1.19 12.68
C ASP A 136 -16.60 -0.07 13.57
N LYS A 137 -17.15 -1.16 13.05
CA LYS A 137 -17.25 -2.45 13.73
C LYS A 137 -15.87 -2.95 14.20
N LEU A 138 -14.83 -2.71 13.40
CA LEU A 138 -13.45 -3.11 13.73
C LEU A 138 -12.60 -1.96 14.31
N VAL A 139 -13.15 -0.74 14.35
CA VAL A 139 -12.46 0.46 14.87
C VAL A 139 -13.43 1.24 15.76
N PRO A 140 -13.72 0.73 16.98
CA PRO A 140 -14.59 1.43 17.92
C PRO A 140 -13.89 2.68 18.49
N ILE A 141 -14.59 3.80 18.53
CA ILE A 141 -14.11 5.06 19.12
C ILE A 141 -14.54 5.24 20.58
N THR A 142 -15.04 4.17 21.21
CA THR A 142 -15.51 4.16 22.60
C THR A 142 -14.97 2.94 23.34
N GLY A 143 -15.24 2.85 24.65
CA GLY A 143 -14.83 1.72 25.49
C GLY A 143 -13.33 1.69 25.76
N LEU A 144 -12.80 0.48 25.96
CA LEU A 144 -11.41 0.27 26.36
C LEU A 144 -10.38 0.87 25.37
N PRO A 145 -10.51 0.71 24.03
CA PRO A 145 -9.57 1.32 23.09
C PRO A 145 -9.49 2.85 23.24
N ALA A 146 -10.63 3.52 23.44
CA ALA A 146 -10.68 4.97 23.62
C ALA A 146 -10.06 5.42 24.95
N GLN A 147 -10.30 4.69 26.04
CA GLN A 147 -9.67 4.95 27.34
C GLN A 147 -8.15 4.83 27.26
N LEU A 148 -7.65 3.74 26.66
CA LEU A 148 -6.23 3.53 26.44
C LEU A 148 -5.62 4.62 25.57
N ALA A 149 -6.30 5.04 24.50
CA ALA A 149 -5.84 6.13 23.65
C ALA A 149 -5.71 7.46 24.43
N ALA A 150 -6.71 7.81 25.25
CA ALA A 150 -6.68 9.02 26.08
C ALA A 150 -5.55 8.98 27.13
N ASP A 151 -5.36 7.84 27.80
CA ASP A 151 -4.32 7.67 28.81
C ASP A 151 -2.92 7.74 28.22
N ARG A 152 -2.71 7.16 27.04
CA ARG A 152 -1.40 7.12 26.37
C ARG A 152 -1.02 8.43 25.70
N THR A 153 -2.01 9.23 25.29
CA THR A 153 -1.78 10.55 24.65
C THR A 153 -1.85 11.71 25.65
N LYS A 154 -2.10 11.45 26.93
CA LYS A 154 -2.18 12.47 27.97
C LYS A 154 -0.89 13.30 28.05
N GLY A 155 -1.01 14.61 27.81
CA GLY A 155 0.11 15.55 27.85
C GLY A 155 0.91 15.65 26.54
N ALA A 156 0.55 14.88 25.50
CA ALA A 156 1.07 15.10 24.17
C ALA A 156 0.44 16.36 23.56
N THR A 157 1.27 17.32 23.16
CA THR A 157 0.85 18.46 22.33
C THR A 157 1.12 18.13 20.86
N THR A 158 0.09 18.22 20.03
CA THR A 158 0.17 18.14 18.56
C THR A 158 0.73 19.43 17.95
#